data_AF-A0A1G4T6U9-F1
#
_entry.id   AF-A0A1G4T6U9-F1
#
_cell.length_a   1.000
_cell.length_b   1.000
_cell.length_c   1.000
_cell.angle_alpha   90.00
_cell.angle_beta   90.00
_cell.angle_gamma   90.00
#
_symmetry.space_group_name_H-M   'P 1'
#
loop_
_entity.id
_entity.type
_entity.pdbx_description
1 polymer ?
#
loop_
_entity_poly.entity_id
_entity_poly.type
_entity_poly.pdbx_seq_one_letter_code
_entity_poly.pdbx_strand_id
1 'polypeptide(L)' 'MDLNKILAQLHEEMAQKLLDKVRSGEVTAAELNVARQFLKDNNIDAVPKEGSPLKSLADDLPFTGDDDRPSYN' A
#
# COMPACT_ATOMS: atom_id res chain seq x y z
N MET A 1 24.75 20.42 7.35
CA MET A 1 24.10 19.12 7.58
C MET A 1 24.48 18.21 6.42
N ASP A 2 24.74 16.93 6.69
CA ASP A 2 24.99 15.94 5.63
C ASP A 2 23.72 15.70 4.79
N LEU A 3 23.87 15.47 3.49
CA LEU A 3 22.75 15.30 2.55
C LEU A 3 21.89 14.09 2.94
N ASN A 4 22.52 12.97 3.31
CA ASN A 4 21.79 11.78 3.72
C ASN A 4 20.93 12.03 4.96
N LYS A 5 21.44 12.83 5.91
CA LYS A 5 20.69 13.23 7.10
C LYS A 5 19.48 14.09 6.75
N ILE A 6 19.62 15.02 5.80
CA ILE A 6 18.50 15.85 5.34
C ILE A 6 17.42 14.98 4.68
N LEU A 7 17.82 14.04 3.82
CA LEU A 7 16.88 13.14 3.14
C LEU A 7 16.14 12.21 4.11
N ALA A 8 16.85 11.66 5.10
CA ALA A 8 16.23 10.84 6.14
C ALA A 8 15.20 11.61 6.97
N GLN A 9 15.54 12.84 7.38
CA GLN A 9 14.62 13.71 8.12
C GLN A 9 13.40 14.08 7.28
N LEU A 10 13.59 14.40 5.99
CA LEU A 10 12.47 14.69 5.10
C LEU A 10 11.52 13.49 4.97
N HIS A 11 12.06 12.27 4.86
CA HIS A 11 11.25 11.05 4.79
C HIS A 11 10.45 10.83 6.09
N GLU A 12 11.08 10.97 7.25
CA GLU A 12 10.45 10.82 8.56
C GLU A 12 9.30 11.82 8.76
N GLU A 13 9.57 13.10 8.54
CA GLU A 13 8.57 14.18 8.69
C GLU A 13 7.41 14.00 7.71
N MET A 14 7.69 13.58 6.47
CA MET A 14 6.65 13.33 5.49
C MET A 14 5.76 12.14 5.87
N ALA A 15 6.36 11.05 6.35
CA ALA A 15 5.62 9.88 6.83
C ALA A 15 4.73 10.22 8.02
N GLN A 16 5.26 10.95 9.01
CA GLN A 16 4.52 11.37 10.20
C GLN A 16 3.33 12.26 9.84
N LYS A 17 3.55 13.25 8.96
CA LYS A 17 2.48 14.17 8.53
C LYS A 17 1.36 13.47 7.77
N LEU A 18 1.68 12.49 6.93
CA LEU A 18 0.67 11.68 6.24
C LEU A 18 -0.10 10.80 7.22
N LEU A 19 0.58 10.20 8.21
CA LEU A 19 -0.05 9.40 9.25
C LEU A 19 -1.03 10.22 10.10
N ASP A 20 -0.63 11.41 10.54
CA ASP A 20 -1.47 12.28 11.35
C ASP A 20 -2.73 12.71 10.59
N LYS A 21 -2.61 13.01 9.30
CA LYS A 21 -3.76 13.28 8.43
C LYS A 21 -4.69 12.07 8.33
N VAL A 22 -4.16 10.88 8.06
CA VAL A 22 -4.98 9.66 7.97
C VAL A 22 -5.71 9.39 9.28
N ARG A 23 -5.06 9.64 10.43
CA ARG A 23 -5.65 9.45 11.76
C ARG A 23 -6.66 10.51 12.16
N SER A 24 -6.60 11.72 11.59
CA SER A 24 -7.54 12.80 11.96
C SER A 24 -8.99 12.49 11.56
N GLY A 25 -9.21 11.59 10.60
CA GLY A 25 -10.55 11.25 10.08
C GLY A 25 -11.12 12.29 9.12
N GLU A 26 -10.42 13.41 8.90
CA GLU A 26 -10.82 14.50 7.99
C GLU A 26 -10.00 14.50 6.68
N VAL A 27 -9.27 13.42 6.42
CA VAL A 27 -8.41 13.30 5.25
C VAL A 27 -9.22 13.27 3.96
N THR A 28 -8.82 14.07 2.98
CA THR A 28 -9.45 14.08 1.66
C THR A 28 -9.00 12.89 0.81
N ALA A 29 -9.79 12.54 -0.22
CA ALA A 29 -9.41 11.50 -1.17
C ALA A 29 -8.06 11.78 -1.87
N ALA A 30 -7.77 13.06 -2.14
CA ALA A 30 -6.50 13.48 -2.73
C ALA A 30 -5.33 13.18 -1.79
N GLU A 31 -5.47 13.51 -0.49
CA GLU A 31 -4.44 13.24 0.52
C GLU A 31 -4.26 11.75 0.78
N LEU A 32 -5.33 10.96 0.77
CA LEU A 32 -5.24 9.49 0.83
C LEU A 32 -4.48 8.93 -0.37
N ASN A 33 -4.70 9.47 -1.56
CA ASN A 33 -3.96 9.04 -2.75
C ASN A 33 -2.47 9.39 -2.63
N VAL A 34 -2.12 10.55 -2.06
CA VAL A 34 -0.72 10.90 -1.76
C VAL A 34 -0.11 9.92 -0.75
N ALA A 35 -0.83 9.57 0.32
CA ALA A 35 -0.36 8.60 1.31
C ALA A 35 -0.12 7.22 0.68
N ARG A 36 -1.06 6.74 -0.15
CA ARG A 36 -0.93 5.48 -0.89
C ARG A 36 0.27 5.49 -1.83
N GLN A 37 0.50 6.60 -2.54
CA GLN A 37 1.62 6.75 -3.46
C GLN A 37 2.96 6.80 -2.71
N PHE A 38 3.03 7.52 -1.59
CA PHE A 38 4.21 7.57 -0.72
C PHE A 38 4.62 6.17 -0.24
N LEU A 39 3.66 5.34 0.17
CA LEU A 39 3.92 3.95 0.55
C LEU A 39 4.50 3.16 -0.63
N LYS A 40 3.88 3.26 -1.81
CA LYS A 40 4.33 2.58 -3.03
C LYS A 40 5.73 3.00 -3.46
N ASP A 41 6.02 4.30 -3.46
CA ASP A 41 7.32 4.85 -3.86
C ASP A 41 8.45 4.42 -2.92
N ASN A 42 8.11 4.03 -1.69
CA ASN A 42 9.03 3.46 -0.70
C ASN A 42 8.93 1.94 -0.58
N ASN A 43 8.36 1.25 -1.58
CA ASN A 43 8.19 -0.20 -1.64
C ASN A 43 7.40 -0.81 -0.45
N ILE A 44 6.58 0.00 0.22
CA ILE A 44 5.62 -0.44 1.23
C ILE A 44 4.32 -0.78 0.49
N ASP A 45 4.36 -1.86 -0.27
CA ASP A 45 3.20 -2.38 -0.99
C ASP A 45 2.49 -3.42 -0.13
N ALA A 46 1.15 -3.43 -0.18
CA ALA A 46 0.33 -4.53 0.31
C ALA A 46 0.45 -5.73 -0.63
N VAL A 47 1.67 -6.25 -0.82
CA VAL A 47 1.88 -7.53 -1.46
C VAL A 47 1.48 -8.59 -0.45
N PRO A 48 0.58 -9.54 -0.79
CA PRO A 48 0.39 -10.73 0.01
C PRO A 48 1.74 -11.46 0.10
N LYS A 49 2.47 -11.23 1.19
CA LYS A 49 3.69 -11.96 1.51
C LYS A 49 3.29 -13.31 2.12
N GLU A 50 4.12 -14.34 1.94
CA GLU A 50 3.92 -15.63 2.62
C GLU A 50 3.73 -15.40 4.13
N GLY A 51 2.65 -15.96 4.69
CA GLY A 51 2.26 -15.76 6.09
C GLY A 51 1.44 -14.51 6.40
N SER A 52 1.07 -13.68 5.41
CA SER A 52 0.14 -12.56 5.63
C SER A 52 -1.32 -13.03 5.66
N PRO A 53 -2.20 -12.38 6.43
CA PRO A 53 -3.65 -12.66 6.43
C PRO A 53 -4.27 -12.58 5.03
N LEU A 54 -3.70 -11.75 4.14
CA LEU A 54 -4.13 -11.61 2.76
C LEU A 54 -3.82 -12.85 1.91
N LYS A 55 -2.72 -13.56 2.18
CA LYS A 55 -2.40 -14.86 1.55
C LYS A 55 -3.35 -15.95 2.02
N SER A 56 -3.64 -16.02 3.33
CA SER A 56 -4.63 -16.96 3.87
C SER A 56 -6.00 -16.76 3.22
N LEU A 57 -6.43 -15.51 3.05
CA LEU A 57 -7.67 -15.22 2.33
C LEU A 57 -7.59 -15.64 0.85
N ALA A 58 -6.47 -15.40 0.15
CA ALA A 58 -6.30 -15.82 -1.23
C ALA A 58 -6.31 -17.35 -1.40
N ASP A 59 -5.76 -18.09 -0.43
CA ASP A 59 -5.75 -19.57 -0.43
C ASP A 59 -7.12 -20.16 -0.09
N ASP A 60 -7.91 -19.47 0.73
CA ASP A 60 -9.29 -19.85 1.07
C ASP A 60 -10.30 -19.52 -0.04
N LEU A 61 -9.92 -18.72 -1.02
CA LEU A 61 -10.80 -18.41 -2.15
C LEU A 61 -10.72 -19.52 -3.21
N PRO A 62 -11.86 -20.07 -3.67
CA PRO A 62 -11.90 -21.19 -4.61
C PRO A 62 -11.66 -20.71 -6.04
N PHE A 63 -10.50 -20.09 -6.32
CA PHE A 63 -10.08 -19.81 -7.69
C PHE A 63 -9.41 -21.06 -8.26
N THR A 64 -10.22 -22.04 -8.63
CA THR A 64 -9.76 -23.18 -9.43
C THR A 64 -9.37 -22.68 -10.81
N GLY A 65 -8.14 -22.98 -11.24
CA GLY A 65 -7.49 -22.37 -12.39
C GLY A 65 -8.21 -22.49 -13.73
N ASP A 66 -7.93 -21.51 -14.60
CA ASP A 66 -8.07 -21.46 -16.07
C ASP A 66 -9.39 -21.91 -16.76
N ASP A 67 -10.45 -22.29 -16.05
CA ASP A 67 -11.69 -22.80 -16.69
C ASP A 67 -12.80 -21.73 -16.93
N ASP A 68 -12.60 -20.48 -16.50
CA ASP A 68 -13.56 -19.37 -16.74
C ASP A 68 -13.20 -18.53 -17.98
N ARG A 69 -12.74 -19.17 -19.06
CA ARG A 69 -12.72 -18.50 -20.38
C ARG A 69 -14.08 -18.76 -21.04
N PRO A 70 -14.97 -17.76 -21.19
CA PRO A 70 -16.20 -17.97 -21.94
C PRO A 70 -15.84 -18.38 -23.36
N SER A 71 -16.21 -19.61 -23.73
CA SER A 71 -16.13 -20.09 -25.10
C SER A 71 -17.15 -19.29 -25.92
N TYR A 72 -16.65 -18.38 -26.75
CA TYR A 72 -17.47 -17.73 -27.75
C TYR A 72 -17.68 -18.73 -28.90
N ASN A 73 -18.94 -19.15 -29.09
CA ASN A 73 -19.40 -19.81 -30.32
C ASN A 73 -19.56 -18.80 -31.44
#